data_AF-A0A2N9X7P2-F1
#
_entry.id   AF-A0A2N9X7P2-F1
#
_cell.length_a   1.000
_cell.length_b   1.000
_cell.length_c   1.000
_cell.angle_alpha   90.00
_cell.angle_beta   90.00
_cell.angle_gamma   90.00
#
_symmetry.space_group_name_H-M   'P 1'
#
loop_
_entity.id
_entity.type
_entity.pdbx_description
1 polymer ?
#
loop_
_entity_poly.entity_id
_entity_poly.type
_entity_poly.pdbx_seq_one_letter_code
_entity_poly.pdbx_strand_id
1 'polypeptide(L)'
;MNQTTESAAVGKDLSEQLTHKEQKFKRVKFYFNAIFALCFIVFALGLVWMNVMAIASSFITAMMFGMAYLGVIMIFEEDIKEIKIKLEKSASVNI
;
A
#
# COMPACT_ATOMS: atom_id res chain seq x y z
N MET A 1 2.13 -15.14 -36.95
CA MET A 1 3.08 -15.54 -35.87
C MET A 1 3.57 -14.36 -35.01
N ASN A 2 3.02 -13.13 -35.16
CA ASN A 2 3.40 -11.97 -34.33
C ASN A 2 2.51 -11.75 -33.10
N GLN A 3 1.23 -12.16 -33.15
CA GLN A 3 0.28 -11.92 -32.05
C GLN A 3 0.64 -12.66 -30.76
N THR A 4 1.24 -13.85 -30.86
CA THR A 4 1.65 -14.65 -29.70
C THR A 4 2.85 -14.03 -28.97
N THR A 5 3.74 -13.36 -29.71
CA THR A 5 4.94 -12.71 -29.19
C THR A 5 4.61 -11.36 -28.51
N GLU A 6 3.69 -10.58 -29.09
CA GLU A 6 3.18 -9.36 -28.46
C GLU A 6 2.35 -9.68 -27.20
N SER A 7 1.48 -10.69 -27.24
CA SER A 7 0.66 -11.09 -26.10
C SER A 7 1.52 -11.60 -24.91
N ALA A 8 2.58 -12.37 -25.19
CA ALA A 8 3.52 -12.82 -24.16
C ALA A 8 4.37 -11.66 -23.57
N ALA A 9 4.72 -10.66 -24.37
CA ALA A 9 5.43 -9.47 -23.90
C ALA A 9 4.54 -8.59 -23.01
N VAL A 10 3.26 -8.42 -23.38
CA VAL A 10 2.27 -7.68 -22.59
C VAL A 10 1.98 -8.37 -21.25
N GLY A 11 1.83 -9.70 -21.24
CA GLY A 11 1.64 -10.45 -19.99
C GLY A 11 2.83 -10.36 -19.03
N LYS A 12 4.06 -10.32 -19.57
CA LYS A 12 5.29 -10.18 -18.78
C LYS A 12 5.44 -8.76 -18.20
N ASP A 13 5.21 -7.72 -19.01
CA ASP A 13 5.23 -6.32 -18.57
C ASP A 13 4.19 -6.07 -17.46
N LEU A 14 2.97 -6.60 -17.63
CA LEU A 14 1.89 -6.47 -16.67
C LEU A 14 2.19 -7.18 -15.33
N SER A 15 2.90 -8.32 -15.40
CA SER A 15 3.36 -9.05 -14.20
C SER A 15 4.48 -8.31 -13.46
N GLU A 16 5.43 -7.69 -14.18
CA GLU A 16 6.45 -6.83 -13.58
C GLU A 16 5.83 -5.59 -12.92
N GLN A 17 4.86 -4.95 -13.57
CA GLN A 17 4.12 -3.83 -13.00
C GLN A 17 3.36 -4.20 -11.72
N LEU A 18 2.73 -5.38 -11.68
CA LEU A 18 2.04 -5.91 -10.51
C LEU A 18 3.04 -6.10 -9.35
N THR A 19 4.15 -6.78 -9.60
CA THR A 19 5.18 -7.08 -8.58
C THR A 19 5.79 -5.80 -8.01
N HIS A 20 6.05 -4.81 -8.87
CA HIS A 20 6.57 -3.51 -8.45
C HIS A 20 5.55 -2.70 -7.62
N LYS A 21 4.25 -2.72 -7.99
CA LYS A 21 3.19 -2.08 -7.18
C LYS A 21 3.03 -2.77 -5.82
N GLU A 22 3.06 -4.10 -5.75
CA GLU A 22 3.01 -4.85 -4.49
C GLU A 22 4.20 -4.52 -3.58
N GLN A 23 5.40 -4.41 -4.15
CA GLN A 23 6.59 -4.07 -3.39
C GLN A 23 6.54 -2.62 -2.86
N LYS A 24 6.03 -1.68 -3.66
CA LYS A 24 5.74 -0.31 -3.21
C LYS A 24 4.70 -0.30 -2.08
N PHE A 25 3.63 -1.08 -2.22
CA PHE A 25 2.60 -1.21 -1.19
C PHE A 25 3.17 -1.72 0.14
N LYS A 26 3.99 -2.79 0.09
CA LYS A 26 4.70 -3.32 1.27
C LYS A 26 5.58 -2.27 1.93
N ARG A 27 6.25 -1.42 1.15
CA ARG A 27 7.07 -0.32 1.66
C ARG A 27 6.23 0.76 2.34
N VAL A 28 5.11 1.17 1.75
CA VAL A 28 4.17 2.13 2.36
C VAL A 28 3.63 1.59 3.68
N LYS A 29 3.23 0.31 3.73
CA LYS A 29 2.80 -0.37 4.96
C LYS A 29 3.89 -0.36 6.04
N PHE A 30 5.14 -0.60 5.67
CA PHE A 30 6.27 -0.52 6.60
C PHE A 30 6.44 0.88 7.19
N TYR A 31 6.43 1.93 6.34
CA TYR A 31 6.55 3.32 6.80
C TYR A 31 5.39 3.72 7.71
N PHE A 32 4.16 3.34 7.37
CA PHE A 32 3.00 3.59 8.22
C PHE A 32 3.18 2.94 9.60
N ASN A 33 3.61 1.68 9.65
CA ASN A 33 3.83 0.97 10.90
C ASN A 33 4.95 1.62 11.74
N ALA A 34 6.01 2.12 11.10
CA ALA A 34 7.09 2.84 11.78
C ALA A 34 6.59 4.16 12.39
N ILE A 35 5.79 4.93 11.66
CA ILE A 35 5.19 6.18 12.15
C ILE A 35 4.22 5.89 13.30
N PHE A 36 3.39 4.85 13.17
CA PHE A 36 2.45 4.46 14.22
C PHE A 36 3.17 4.04 15.51
N ALA A 37 4.25 3.27 15.40
CA ALA A 37 5.10 2.91 16.54
C ALA A 37 5.72 4.16 17.20
N LEU A 38 6.15 5.14 16.41
CA LEU A 38 6.69 6.40 16.94
C LEU A 38 5.61 7.21 17.69
N CYS A 39 4.39 7.29 17.16
CA CYS A 39 3.26 7.89 17.88
C CYS A 39 3.01 7.19 19.23
N PHE A 40 3.13 5.86 19.27
CA PHE A 40 2.95 5.09 20.51
C PHE A 40 4.05 5.39 21.54
N ILE A 41 5.30 5.56 21.10
CA ILE A 41 6.41 5.97 21.98
C ILE A 41 6.14 7.37 22.56
N VAL A 42 5.74 8.33 21.73
CA VAL A 42 5.41 9.70 22.19
C VAL A 42 4.24 9.68 23.16
N PHE A 43 3.23 8.85 22.91
CA PHE A 43 2.11 8.65 23.84
C PHE A 43 2.58 8.10 25.19
N ALA A 44 3.41 7.05 25.18
CA ALA A 44 3.95 6.45 26.41
C ALA A 44 4.79 7.45 27.20
N LEU A 45 5.65 8.23 26.55
CA LEU A 45 6.41 9.31 27.18
C LEU A 45 5.48 10.41 27.74
N GLY A 46 4.43 10.75 27.00
CA GLY A 46 3.39 11.68 27.45
C GLY A 46 2.69 11.21 28.71
N LEU A 47 2.39 9.91 28.84
CA LEU A 47 1.84 9.32 30.06
C LEU A 47 2.83 9.37 31.22
N VAL A 48 4.10 9.01 30.99
CA VAL A 48 5.16 9.02 32.03
C VAL A 48 5.35 10.42 32.60
N TRP A 49 5.33 11.46 31.76
CA TRP A 49 5.46 12.85 32.19
C TRP A 49 4.13 13.53 32.55
N MET A 50 3.00 12.81 32.52
CA MET A 50 1.65 13.38 32.70
C MET A 50 1.39 14.60 31.80
N ASN A 51 1.98 14.62 30.60
CA ASN A 51 1.86 15.71 29.65
C ASN A 51 0.66 15.48 28.71
N VAL A 52 -0.46 16.13 29.04
CA VAL A 52 -1.73 16.05 28.29
C VAL A 52 -1.58 16.51 26.84
N MET A 53 -0.71 17.48 26.56
CA MET A 53 -0.50 17.98 25.19
C MET A 53 0.21 16.94 24.30
N ALA A 54 1.20 16.22 24.87
CA ALA A 54 1.87 15.13 24.17
C ALA A 54 0.90 13.95 23.90
N ILE A 55 0.05 13.65 24.88
CA ILE A 55 -0.99 12.62 24.75
C ILE A 55 -1.97 12.99 23.63
N ALA A 56 -2.57 14.18 23.68
CA ALA A 56 -3.55 14.60 22.68
C ALA A 56 -2.96 14.66 21.27
N SER A 57 -1.76 15.22 21.11
CA SER A 57 -1.11 15.33 19.80
C SER A 57 -0.74 13.97 19.19
N SER A 58 -0.33 13.00 19.99
CA SER A 58 -0.03 11.63 19.52
C SER A 58 -1.27 10.92 18.96
N PHE A 59 -2.42 11.05 19.62
CA PHE A 59 -3.70 10.50 19.15
C PHE A 59 -4.16 11.16 17.84
N ILE A 60 -4.14 12.50 17.77
CA ILE A 60 -4.56 13.23 16.57
C ILE A 60 -3.68 12.85 15.38
N THR A 61 -2.37 12.78 15.60
CA THR A 61 -1.40 12.41 14.55
C THR A 61 -1.64 10.97 14.08
N ALA A 62 -1.83 10.03 15.01
CA ALA A 62 -2.13 8.63 14.67
C ALA A 62 -3.44 8.50 13.87
N MET A 63 -4.48 9.25 14.23
CA MET A 63 -5.76 9.24 13.52
C MET A 63 -5.64 9.79 12.10
N MET A 64 -4.97 10.94 11.94
CA MET A 64 -4.80 11.58 10.63
C MET A 64 -3.97 10.70 9.68
N PHE A 65 -2.86 10.12 10.18
CA PHE A 65 -2.06 9.18 9.40
C PHE A 65 -2.81 7.86 9.13
N GLY A 66 -3.62 7.38 10.07
CA GLY A 66 -4.42 6.17 9.89
C GLY A 66 -5.41 6.30 8.73
N MET A 67 -6.12 7.43 8.65
CA MET A 67 -7.04 7.72 7.54
C MET A 67 -6.31 7.88 6.21
N ALA A 68 -5.17 8.58 6.19
CA ALA A 68 -4.36 8.71 4.99
C ALA A 68 -3.86 7.34 4.50
N TYR A 69 -3.43 6.47 5.41
CA TYR A 69 -2.98 5.12 5.08
C TYR A 69 -4.11 4.27 4.50
N LEU A 70 -5.31 4.28 5.12
CA LEU A 70 -6.47 3.55 4.58
C LEU A 70 -6.83 4.00 3.16
N GLY A 71 -6.78 5.30 2.87
CA GLY A 71 -6.99 5.81 1.51
C GLY A 71 -5.96 5.27 0.53
N VAL A 72 -4.68 5.25 0.90
CA VAL A 72 -3.62 4.70 0.06
C VAL A 72 -3.82 3.20 -0.16
N ILE A 73 -4.18 2.41 0.86
CA ILE A 73 -4.36 0.97 0.65
C ILE A 73 -5.52 0.67 -0.28
N MET A 74 -6.62 1.42 -0.16
CA MET A 74 -7.82 1.20 -0.97
C MET A 74 -7.53 1.44 -2.45
N ILE A 75 -6.81 2.53 -2.76
CA ILE A 75 -6.37 2.83 -4.13
C ILE A 75 -5.43 1.72 -4.66
N PHE A 76 -4.47 1.28 -3.85
CA PHE A 76 -3.55 0.21 -4.26
C PHE A 76 -4.27 -1.14 -4.46
N GLU A 77 -5.26 -1.47 -3.63
CA GLU A 77 -6.06 -2.68 -3.79
C GLU A 77 -6.89 -2.65 -5.08
N GLU A 78 -7.54 -1.54 -5.38
CA GLU A 78 -8.31 -1.34 -6.62
C GLU A 78 -7.39 -1.48 -7.85
N ASP A 79 -6.24 -0.80 -7.82
CA ASP A 79 -5.23 -0.85 -8.87
C ASP A 79 -4.71 -2.28 -9.12
N ILE A 80 -4.35 -3.01 -8.05
CA ILE A 80 -3.84 -4.38 -8.13
C ILE A 80 -4.93 -5.31 -8.69
N LYS A 81 -6.17 -5.13 -8.24
CA LYS A 81 -7.32 -5.92 -8.71
C LYS A 81 -7.59 -5.68 -10.20
N GLU A 82 -7.52 -4.43 -10.66
CA GLU A 82 -7.69 -4.09 -12.07
C GLU A 82 -6.59 -4.73 -12.94
N ILE A 83 -5.32 -4.64 -12.52
CA ILE A 83 -4.19 -5.26 -13.22
C ILE A 83 -4.35 -6.79 -13.28
N LYS A 84 -4.77 -7.42 -12.19
CA LYS A 84 -5.01 -8.87 -12.14
C LYS A 84 -6.12 -9.31 -13.10
N ILE A 85 -7.22 -8.57 -13.17
CA ILE A 85 -8.33 -8.83 -14.10
C ILE A 85 -7.87 -8.68 -15.56
N LYS A 86 -7.07 -7.65 -15.87
CA LYS A 86 -6.50 -7.46 -17.22
C LYS A 86 -5.56 -8.60 -17.60
N LEU A 87 -4.80 -9.12 -16.66
CA LEU A 87 -3.89 -10.25 -16.86
C LEU A 87 -4.67 -11.55 -17.13
N GLU A 88 -5.73 -11.82 -16.37
CA GLU A 88 -6.61 -12.98 -16.58
C GLU A 88 -7.32 -12.94 -17.93
N LYS A 89 -7.81 -11.77 -18.36
CA LYS A 89 -8.37 -11.57 -19.72
C LYS A 89 -7.34 -11.77 -20.82
N SER A 90 -6.11 -11.31 -20.63
CA SER A 90 -5.05 -11.48 -21.64
C SER A 90 -4.61 -12.94 -21.75
N ALA A 91 -4.62 -13.68 -20.63
CA ALA A 91 -4.34 -15.11 -20.61
C ALA A 91 -5.47 -15.95 -21.23
N SER A 92 -6.74 -15.57 -21.02
CA SER A 92 -7.89 -16.30 -21.57
C SER A 92 -8.12 -16.07 -23.07
N VAL A 93 -7.72 -14.91 -23.61
CA VAL A 93 -7.71 -14.65 -25.07
C VAL A 93 -6.65 -15.48 -25.81
N ASN A 94 -5.70 -16.07 -25.09
CA ASN A 94 -4.60 -16.86 -25.65
C ASN A 94 -4.89 -18.38 -25.71
N ILE A 95 -6.13 -18.80 -25.39
CA ILE A 95 -6.70 -20.15 -25.57
C ILE A 95 -7.65 -20.11 -26.76
#